data_AF-A0A9E3GUC9-F1
#
_entry.id   AF-A0A9E3GUC9-F1
#
_cell.length_a   1.000
_cell.length_b   1.000
_cell.length_c   1.000
_cell.angle_alpha   90.00
_cell.angle_beta   90.00
_cell.angle_gamma   90.00
#
_symmetry.space_group_name_H-M   'P 1'
#
loop_
_entity.id
_entity.type
_entity.pdbx_description
1 polymer ?
#
loop_
_entity_poly.entity_id
_entity_poly.type
_entity_poly.pdbx_seq_one_letter_code
_entity_poly.pdbx_strand_id
1 'polypeptide(L)'
;MPESKHRRKNKVRPRPRHVEEPVHKPQPSPTWVPATGVTLLLVGVLIIILGYIPAVADRLGGSVPLGSNLPLVVGFVLLSIGFGFLTRWR
;
A
#
# COMPACT_ATOMS: atom_id res chain seq x y z
N MET A 1 -62.98 20.85 47.45
CA MET A 1 -62.27 19.84 46.63
C MET A 1 -61.15 20.55 45.89
N PRO A 2 -59.86 20.16 46.01
CA PRO A 2 -58.83 20.73 45.16
C PRO A 2 -58.65 19.86 43.90
N GLU A 3 -58.78 20.52 42.75
CA GLU A 3 -58.55 19.94 41.42
C GLU A 3 -57.09 19.53 41.24
N SER A 4 -56.91 18.43 40.50
CA SER A 4 -55.66 17.71 40.36
C SER A 4 -55.02 18.00 38.99
N LYS A 5 -53.74 17.64 38.87
CA LYS A 5 -53.00 17.47 37.60
C LYS A 5 -52.53 18.74 36.89
N HIS A 6 -51.55 19.41 37.47
CA HIS A 6 -50.57 20.13 36.65
C HIS A 6 -49.55 19.13 36.06
N ARG A 7 -49.91 18.57 34.90
CA ARG A 7 -49.09 17.69 34.04
C ARG A 7 -47.72 18.33 33.83
N ARG A 8 -46.66 17.71 34.38
CA ARG A 8 -45.26 18.06 34.05
C ARG A 8 -45.12 18.02 32.53
N LYS A 9 -45.01 19.18 31.89
CA LYS A 9 -44.61 19.31 30.50
C LYS A 9 -43.25 18.64 30.39
N ASN A 10 -43.25 17.44 29.83
CA ASN A 10 -42.07 16.71 29.42
C ASN A 10 -41.35 17.63 28.41
N LYS A 11 -40.42 18.46 28.90
CA LYS A 11 -39.45 19.13 28.05
C LYS A 11 -38.61 18.01 27.47
N VAL A 12 -39.04 17.49 26.32
CA VAL A 12 -38.21 16.67 25.45
C VAL A 12 -37.00 17.54 25.14
N ARG A 13 -35.91 17.30 25.87
CA ARG A 13 -34.63 17.92 25.55
C ARG A 13 -34.28 17.39 24.15
N PRO A 14 -34.04 18.24 23.15
CA PRO A 14 -33.53 17.75 21.89
C PRO A 14 -32.22 17.02 22.22
N ARG A 15 -32.16 15.72 21.93
CA ARG A 15 -30.90 14.99 21.99
C ARG A 15 -29.94 15.73 21.07
N PRO A 16 -28.70 16.03 21.50
CA PRO A 16 -27.71 16.56 20.59
C PRO A 16 -27.63 15.57 19.43
N ARG A 17 -27.93 16.07 18.22
CA ARG A 17 -27.80 15.32 16.99
C ARG A 17 -26.34 14.88 16.97
N HIS A 18 -26.09 13.57 17.06
CA HIS A 18 -24.77 13.04 16.84
C HIS A 18 -24.47 13.39 15.39
N VAL A 19 -23.71 14.47 15.19
CA VAL A 19 -23.10 14.75 13.91
C VAL A 19 -22.08 13.66 13.80
N GLU A 20 -22.42 12.59 13.07
CA GLU A 20 -21.42 11.63 12.64
C GLU A 20 -20.33 12.47 11.98
N GLU A 21 -19.16 12.53 12.63
CA GLU A 21 -17.99 13.12 12.02
C GLU A 21 -17.87 12.51 10.63
N PRO A 22 -17.63 13.32 9.56
CA PRO A 22 -17.47 12.76 8.24
C PRO A 22 -16.37 11.71 8.35
N VAL A 23 -16.75 10.43 8.22
CA VAL A 23 -15.83 9.32 8.18
C VAL A 23 -14.85 9.69 7.08
N HIS A 24 -13.64 10.09 7.47
CA HIS A 24 -12.58 10.40 6.53
C HIS A 24 -12.25 9.09 5.85
N LYS A 25 -12.97 8.80 4.76
CA LYS A 25 -12.65 7.68 3.88
C LYS A 25 -11.24 7.96 3.39
N PRO A 26 -10.26 7.08 3.67
CA PRO A 26 -8.95 7.20 3.07
C PRO A 26 -9.14 7.37 1.57
N GLN A 27 -8.56 8.43 1.02
CA GLN A 27 -8.67 8.67 -0.41
C GLN A 27 -8.11 7.44 -1.13
N PRO A 28 -8.84 6.86 -2.08
CA PRO A 28 -8.38 5.66 -2.76
C PRO A 28 -7.01 5.94 -3.39
N SER A 29 -6.06 5.04 -3.15
CA SER A 29 -4.73 5.16 -3.74
C SER A 29 -4.85 5.19 -5.28
N PRO A 30 -4.04 6.01 -5.98
CA PRO A 30 -4.12 6.13 -7.42
C PRO A 30 -3.89 4.77 -8.10
N THR A 31 -4.73 4.40 -9.06
CA THR A 31 -4.70 3.08 -9.73
C THR A 31 -3.39 2.78 -10.44
N TRP A 32 -2.56 3.80 -10.72
CA TRP A 32 -1.24 3.62 -11.33
C TRP A 32 -0.20 3.04 -10.36
N VAL A 33 -0.39 3.24 -9.05
CA VAL A 33 0.52 2.74 -8.01
C VAL A 33 0.66 1.21 -8.04
N PRO A 34 -0.43 0.41 -7.98
CA PRO A 34 -0.31 -1.03 -8.06
C PRO A 34 0.26 -1.47 -9.41
N ALA A 35 -0.06 -0.77 -10.51
CA ALA A 35 0.54 -1.04 -11.82
C ALA A 35 2.07 -0.87 -11.76
N THR A 36 2.58 0.26 -11.28
CA THR A 36 4.03 0.53 -11.15
C THR A 36 4.72 -0.51 -10.27
N GLY A 37 4.10 -0.86 -9.13
CA GLY A 37 4.66 -1.86 -8.22
C GLY A 37 4.76 -3.25 -8.84
N VAL A 38 3.73 -3.69 -9.57
CA VAL A 38 3.74 -4.96 -10.30
C VAL A 38 4.79 -4.94 -11.41
N THR A 39 4.91 -3.83 -12.15
CA THR A 39 5.95 -3.68 -13.18
C THR A 39 7.35 -3.80 -12.57
N LEU A 40 7.59 -3.17 -11.41
CA LEU A 40 8.89 -3.26 -10.73
C LEU A 40 9.21 -4.68 -10.27
N LEU A 41 8.21 -5.43 -9.81
CA LEU A 41 8.37 -6.84 -9.49
C LEU A 41 8.71 -7.68 -10.73
N LEU A 42 7.98 -7.49 -11.83
CA LEU A 42 8.24 -8.19 -13.09
C LEU A 42 9.64 -7.88 -13.62
N VAL A 43 10.08 -6.62 -13.56
CA VAL A 43 11.44 -6.23 -13.94
C VAL A 43 12.48 -6.88 -13.02
N GLY A 44 12.23 -6.97 -11.71
CA GLY A 44 13.07 -7.69 -10.76
C GLY A 44 13.26 -9.17 -11.14
N VAL A 45 12.17 -9.87 -11.44
CA VAL A 45 12.22 -11.26 -11.91
C VAL A 45 12.97 -11.36 -13.24
N LEU A 46 12.71 -10.45 -14.17
CA LEU A 46 13.33 -10.44 -15.49
C LEU A 46 14.85 -10.29 -15.37
N ILE A 47 15.35 -9.41 -14.49
CA ILE A 47 16.79 -9.25 -14.24
C ILE A 47 17.43 -10.52 -13.70
N ILE A 48 16.75 -11.26 -12.81
CA ILE A 48 17.25 -12.56 -12.33
C ILE A 48 17.39 -13.53 -13.50
N ILE A 49 16.35 -13.66 -14.32
CA ILE A 49 16.36 -14.56 -15.49
C ILE A 49 17.48 -14.18 -16.46
N LEU A 50 17.61 -12.88 -16.79
CA LEU A 50 18.65 -12.39 -17.69
C LEU A 50 20.05 -12.64 -17.14
N GLY A 51 20.24 -12.50 -15.83
CA GLY A 51 21.51 -12.79 -15.19
C GLY A 51 21.91 -14.28 -15.20
N TYR A 52 20.97 -15.18 -15.45
CA TYR A 52 21.24 -16.61 -15.64
C TYR A 52 21.53 -16.97 -17.11
N ILE A 53 21.37 -16.04 -18.05
CA ILE A 53 21.74 -16.26 -19.47
C ILE A 53 23.23 -15.96 -19.61
N PRO A 54 24.09 -16.93 -20.00
CA PRO A 54 25.55 -16.74 -20.04
C PRO A 54 25.98 -15.55 -20.92
N ALA A 55 25.34 -15.38 -22.08
CA ALA A 55 25.60 -14.27 -23.00
C ALA A 55 25.32 -12.88 -22.42
N VAL A 56 24.39 -12.80 -21.46
CA VAL A 56 23.99 -11.57 -20.77
C VAL A 56 24.80 -11.41 -19.48
N ALA A 57 25.05 -12.51 -18.77
CA ALA A 57 25.91 -12.58 -17.60
C ALA A 57 27.33 -12.12 -17.89
N ASP A 58 27.93 -12.49 -19.02
CA ASP A 58 29.27 -12.01 -19.42
C ASP A 58 29.30 -10.50 -19.68
N ARG A 59 28.20 -9.95 -20.21
CA ARG A 59 28.05 -8.50 -20.44
C ARG A 59 27.78 -7.70 -19.16
N LEU A 60 27.10 -8.29 -18.19
CA LEU A 60 26.76 -7.66 -16.91
C LEU A 60 27.77 -7.96 -15.77
N GLY A 61 28.54 -9.04 -15.88
CA GLY A 61 29.34 -9.63 -14.80
C GLY A 61 30.85 -9.56 -14.98
N GLY A 62 31.34 -9.03 -16.11
CA GLY A 62 32.77 -9.04 -16.47
C GLY A 62 33.73 -8.31 -15.51
N SER A 63 33.26 -7.62 -14.47
CA SER A 63 34.15 -6.80 -13.61
C SER A 63 33.67 -6.58 -12.17
N VAL A 64 32.79 -7.42 -11.61
CA VAL A 64 32.20 -7.16 -10.28
C VAL A 64 32.60 -8.23 -9.26
N PRO A 65 33.08 -7.85 -8.06
CA PRO A 65 33.65 -8.77 -7.05
C PRO A 65 32.66 -9.79 -6.45
N LEU A 66 31.37 -9.71 -6.79
CA LEU A 66 30.31 -10.59 -6.27
C LEU A 66 30.14 -11.91 -7.05
N GLY A 67 30.84 -12.09 -8.17
CA GLY A 67 30.81 -13.32 -8.98
C GLY A 67 29.44 -13.62 -9.59
N SER A 68 29.19 -14.90 -9.90
CA SER A 68 27.95 -15.42 -10.55
C SER A 68 26.64 -15.11 -9.80
N ASN A 69 26.72 -14.62 -8.55
CA ASN A 69 25.55 -14.35 -7.71
C ASN A 69 25.06 -12.90 -7.78
N LEU A 70 25.77 -12.01 -8.48
CA LEU A 70 25.37 -10.61 -8.65
C LEU A 70 23.91 -10.42 -9.12
N PRO A 71 23.42 -11.13 -10.16
CA PRO A 71 22.04 -10.95 -10.61
C PRO A 71 20.99 -11.41 -9.59
N LEU A 72 21.31 -12.40 -8.75
CA LEU A 72 20.45 -12.80 -7.63
C LEU A 72 20.33 -11.67 -6.61
N VAL A 73 21.45 -11.05 -6.23
CA VAL A 73 21.45 -9.93 -5.26
C VAL A 73 20.69 -8.73 -5.82
N VAL A 74 20.97 -8.34 -7.07
CA VAL A 74 20.31 -7.20 -7.72
C VAL A 74 18.81 -7.45 -7.89
N GLY A 75 18.43 -8.65 -8.35
CA GLY A 75 17.03 -9.04 -8.46
C GLY A 75 16.30 -9.03 -7.12
N PHE A 76 16.93 -9.55 -6.07
CA PHE A 76 16.36 -9.58 -4.72
C PHE A 76 16.13 -8.17 -4.15
N VAL A 77 17.11 -7.27 -4.31
CA VAL A 77 16.97 -5.87 -3.89
C VAL A 77 15.85 -5.18 -4.68
N LEU A 78 15.76 -5.39 -5.99
CA LEU A 78 14.74 -4.76 -6.81
C LEU A 78 13.33 -5.28 -6.48
N LEU A 79 13.19 -6.59 -6.22
CA LEU A 79 11.95 -7.19 -5.74
C LEU A 79 11.54 -6.62 -4.37
N SER A 80 12.51 -6.44 -3.46
CA SER A 80 12.26 -5.85 -2.14
C SER A 80 11.77 -4.40 -2.25
N ILE A 81 12.34 -3.62 -3.17
CA ILE A 81 11.89 -2.25 -3.46
C ILE A 81 10.48 -2.26 -4.06
N GLY A 82 10.20 -3.14 -5.03
CA GLY A 82 8.86 -3.26 -5.63
C GLY A 82 7.79 -3.64 -4.62
N PHE A 83 8.10 -4.59 -3.74
CA PHE A 83 7.22 -5.00 -2.65
C PHE A 83 7.02 -3.91 -1.60
N GLY A 84 8.10 -3.24 -1.19
CA GLY A 84 8.03 -2.09 -0.29
C GLY A 84 7.20 -0.94 -0.88
N PHE A 85 7.35 -0.69 -2.19
CA PHE A 85 6.54 0.28 -2.91
C PHE A 85 5.07 -0.09 -2.85
N LEU A 86 4.69 -1.34 -3.15
CA LEU A 86 3.30 -1.82 -3.08
C LEU A 86 2.67 -1.69 -1.68
N THR A 87 3.45 -1.92 -0.63
CA THR A 87 2.96 -1.89 0.76
C THR A 87 2.88 -0.48 1.35
N ARG A 88 3.56 0.51 0.75
CA ARG A 88 3.60 1.90 1.21
C ARG A 88 2.29 2.66 1.01
N TRP A 89 1.45 2.22 0.07
CA TRP A 89 0.25 2.97 -0.32
C TRP A 89 -1.01 2.33 0.30
N ARG A 90 -1.58 3.03 1.28
CA ARG A 90 -2.91 2.81 1.85
C ARG A 90 -3.71 4.10 1.74
#